data_AF-A0A2E8R7T0-F1
#
_entry.id   AF-A0A2E8R7T0-F1
#
_cell.length_a   1.000
_cell.length_b   1.000
_cell.length_c   1.000
_cell.angle_alpha   90.00
_cell.angle_beta   90.00
_cell.angle_gamma   90.00
#
_symmetry.space_group_name_H-M   'P 1'
#
loop_
_entity.id
_entity.type
_entity.pdbx_description
1 polymer ?
#
loop_
_entity_poly.entity_id
_entity_poly.type
_entity_poly.pdbx_seq_one_letter_code
_entity_poly.pdbx_strand_id
1 'polypeptide(L)'
;MNSFITTDELLLLAPEISMVTLATLVIILDLVTKKKSILNHVASWGLIIPILLSFNLLDGTSQYAFAGALRIDYFGVFFKLITLI
;
A
#
# COMPACT_ATOMS: atom_id res chain seq x y z
N MET A 1 20.84 14.40 -16.15
CA MET A 1 20.49 15.03 -14.85
C MET A 1 19.76 13.98 -14.03
N ASN A 2 20.32 13.66 -12.87
CA ASN A 2 20.02 12.45 -12.12
C ASN A 2 18.64 12.52 -11.45
N SER A 3 17.63 11.88 -12.02
CA SER A 3 16.34 11.64 -11.35
C SER A 3 16.43 10.36 -10.51
N PHE A 4 17.22 10.40 -9.44
CA PHE A 4 17.13 9.40 -8.39
C PHE A 4 15.87 9.72 -7.58
N ILE A 5 14.73 9.15 -8.00
CA ILE A 5 13.48 9.00 -7.25
C ILE A 5 13.19 10.15 -6.27
N THR A 6 12.37 11.11 -6.69
CA THR A 6 11.89 12.17 -5.80
C THR A 6 11.04 11.57 -4.67
N THR A 7 11.16 12.09 -3.44
CA THR A 7 10.43 11.59 -2.25
C THR A 7 8.92 11.53 -2.48
N ASP A 8 8.39 12.45 -3.30
CA ASP A 8 6.97 12.54 -3.63
C ASP A 8 6.51 11.36 -4.51
N GLU A 9 7.38 10.83 -5.37
CA GLU A 9 7.09 9.62 -6.16
C GLU A 9 7.04 8.37 -5.28
N LEU A 10 7.77 8.37 -4.16
CA LEU A 10 7.77 7.28 -3.19
C LEU A 10 6.49 7.27 -2.34
N LEU A 11 5.94 8.46 -2.05
CA LEU A 11 4.66 8.60 -1.34
C LEU A 11 3.48 8.06 -2.16
N LEU A 12 3.58 8.07 -3.49
CA LEU A 12 2.59 7.48 -4.38
C LEU A 12 2.51 5.94 -4.28
N LEU A 13 3.56 5.30 -3.77
CA LEU A 13 3.63 3.86 -3.47
C LEU A 13 3.41 3.57 -1.99
N ALA A 14 3.08 4.57 -1.18
CA ALA A 14 2.86 4.39 0.24
C ALA A 14 1.83 3.29 0.57
N PRO A 15 0.70 3.15 -0.15
CA PRO A 15 -0.23 2.04 0.11
C PRO A 15 0.40 0.66 -0.10
N GLU A 16 1.19 0.50 -1.15
CA GLU A 16 1.89 -0.75 -1.46
C GLU A 16 2.96 -1.08 -0.42
N ILE A 17 3.76 -0.08 -0.03
CA ILE A 17 4.78 -0.25 1.01
C ILE A 17 4.14 -0.60 2.35
N SER A 18 3.00 0.02 2.67
CA SER A 18 2.22 -0.30 3.86
C SER A 18 1.76 -1.76 3.86
N MET A 19 1.23 -2.26 2.73
CA MET A 19 0.84 -3.68 2.59
C MET A 19 1.99 -4.65 2.76
N VAL A 20 3.13 -4.40 2.09
CA VAL A 20 4.31 -5.27 2.18
C VAL A 20 4.82 -5.31 3.61
N THR A 21 4.82 -4.16 4.30
CA THR A 21 5.19 -4.06 5.70
C THR A 21 4.22 -4.84 6.58
N LEU A 22 2.91 -4.70 6.35
CA LEU A 22 1.88 -5.45 7.07
C LEU A 22 2.05 -6.96 6.89
N ALA A 23 2.21 -7.42 5.65
CA ALA A 23 2.41 -8.84 5.34
C ALA A 23 3.67 -9.37 6.05
N THR A 24 4.76 -8.61 6.02
CA THR A 24 6.01 -8.97 6.71
C THR A 24 5.80 -9.10 8.22
N LEU A 25 5.09 -8.14 8.83
CA LEU A 25 4.75 -8.18 10.26
C LEU A 25 3.86 -9.37 10.61
N VAL A 26 2.86 -9.67 9.78
CA VAL A 26 1.97 -10.83 9.98
C VAL A 26 2.76 -12.14 9.89
N ILE A 27 3.69 -12.27 8.93
CA ILE A 27 4.56 -13.46 8.81
C ILE A 27 5.45 -13.62 10.04
N ILE A 28 6.10 -12.54 10.48
CA ILE A 28 6.94 -12.56 11.71
C ILE A 28 6.09 -12.96 12.91
N LEU A 29 4.88 -12.40 13.03
CA LEU A 29 3.97 -12.71 14.12
C LEU A 29 3.50 -14.17 14.08
N ASP A 30 3.31 -14.76 12.90
CA ASP A 30 2.94 -16.18 12.71
C ASP A 30 4.07 -17.10 13.14
N LEU A 31 5.32 -16.71 12.87
CA LEU A 31 6.50 -17.47 13.32
C LEU A 31 6.65 -17.47 14.84
N VAL A 32 6.32 -16.35 15.51
CA VAL A 32 6.44 -16.23 16.97
C VAL A 32 5.20 -16.80 17.68
N THR A 33 4.02 -16.71 17.08
CA THR A 33 2.74 -16.96 17.75
C THR A 33 2.01 -18.16 17.15
N LYS A 34 1.87 -19.26 17.90
CA LYS A 34 1.09 -20.44 17.47
C LYS A 34 -0.44 -20.22 17.46
N LYS A 35 -0.93 -19.11 18.02
CA LYS A 35 -2.37 -18.80 18.13
C LYS A 35 -2.87 -18.11 16.86
N LYS A 36 -3.36 -18.91 15.90
CA LYS A 36 -3.92 -18.42 14.63
C LYS A 36 -5.09 -17.44 14.78
N SER A 37 -5.81 -17.47 15.90
CA SER A 37 -6.90 -16.52 16.17
C SER A 37 -6.40 -15.06 16.27
N ILE A 38 -5.26 -14.83 16.93
CA ILE A 38 -4.68 -13.47 17.07
C ILE A 38 -4.20 -12.98 15.69
N LEU A 39 -3.62 -13.88 14.89
CA LEU A 39 -3.14 -13.55 13.56
C LEU A 39 -4.25 -13.03 12.65
N ASN A 40 -5.41 -13.69 12.67
CA ASN A 40 -6.54 -13.31 11.83
C ASN A 40 -7.09 -11.92 12.20
N HIS A 41 -7.10 -11.58 13.49
CA HIS A 41 -7.51 -10.25 13.94
C HIS A 41 -6.49 -9.19 13.54
N VAL A 42 -5.20 -9.45 13.71
CA VAL A 42 -4.14 -8.49 13.34
C VAL A 42 -4.12 -8.22 11.84
N ALA A 43 -4.27 -9.26 11.01
CA ALA A 43 -4.33 -9.10 9.56
C ALA A 43 -5.58 -8.29 9.13
N SER A 44 -6.75 -8.64 9.67
CA SER A 44 -8.02 -7.96 9.35
C SER A 44 -8.01 -6.48 9.77
N TRP A 45 -7.52 -6.17 10.97
CA TRP A 45 -7.39 -4.77 11.43
C TRP A 45 -6.29 -4.02 10.69
N GLY A 46 -5.23 -4.72 10.31
CA GLY A 46 -4.10 -4.18 9.56
C GLY A 46 -4.47 -3.66 8.17
N LEU A 47 -5.37 -4.37 7.47
CA LEU A 47 -5.86 -4.00 6.14
C LEU A 47 -6.53 -2.63 6.07
N ILE A 48 -7.04 -2.10 7.20
CA ILE A 48 -7.66 -0.78 7.25
C ILE A 48 -6.63 0.32 6.90
N ILE A 49 -5.37 0.15 7.29
CA ILE A 49 -4.32 1.18 7.11
C ILE A 49 -4.00 1.41 5.62
N PRO A 50 -3.69 0.38 4.81
CA PRO A 50 -3.47 0.52 3.37
C PRO A 50 -4.70 1.03 2.60
N ILE A 51 -5.91 0.67 3.05
CA ILE A 51 -7.16 1.16 2.46
C ILE A 51 -7.27 2.67 2.65
N LEU A 52 -7.07 3.17 3.88
CA LEU A 52 -7.11 4.61 4.16
C LEU A 52 -6.05 5.39 3.37
N LEU A 53 -4.85 4.83 3.24
CA LEU A 53 -3.79 5.43 2.41
C LEU A 53 -4.18 5.48 0.92
N SER A 54 -4.83 4.43 0.41
CA SER A 54 -5.32 4.39 -0.97
C SER A 54 -6.42 5.42 -1.20
N PHE A 55 -7.31 5.64 -0.23
CA PHE A 55 -8.31 6.70 -0.29
C PHE A 55 -7.72 8.11 -0.25
N ASN A 56 -6.59 8.32 0.45
CA ASN A 56 -5.92 9.61 0.47
C ASN A 56 -5.34 9.99 -0.91
N LEU A 57 -4.98 8.99 -1.73
CA LEU A 57 -4.51 9.21 -3.10
C LEU A 57 -5.62 9.59 -4.11
N LEU A 58 -6.89 9.60 -3.69
CA LEU A 58 -8.04 9.97 -4.54
C LEU A 58 -8.29 11.50 -4.64
N ASP A 59 -7.29 12.34 -4.37
CA ASP A 59 -7.42 13.81 -4.37
C ASP A 59 -7.58 14.44 -5.79
N GLY A 60 -7.86 13.61 -6.81
CA GLY A 60 -8.26 14.03 -8.15
C GLY A 60 -7.20 14.63 -9.05
N THR A 61 -5.98 14.79 -8.56
CA THR A 61 -4.83 15.14 -9.38
C THR A 61 -4.23 13.88 -10.00
N SER A 62 -4.18 13.83 -11.35
CA SER A 62 -3.48 12.74 -12.04
C SER A 62 -1.97 12.93 -11.86
N GLN A 63 -1.34 12.03 -11.11
CA GLN A 63 0.10 12.10 -10.84
C GLN A 63 0.84 11.05 -11.67
N TYR A 64 1.97 11.46 -12.24
CA TYR A 64 2.89 10.58 -12.95
C TYR A 64 4.10 10.33 -12.05
N ALA A 65 4.48 9.08 -11.88
CA ALA A 65 5.66 8.68 -11.14
C ALA A 65 6.56 7.77 -11.98
N PHE A 66 7.84 7.71 -11.62
CA PHE A 66 8.87 6.90 -12.26
C PHE A 66 9.00 7.19 -13.76
N ALA A 67 9.29 8.44 -14.10
CA ALA A 67 9.46 8.89 -15.49
C ALA A 67 8.26 8.56 -16.41
N GLY A 68 7.05 8.48 -15.85
CA GLY A 68 5.81 8.19 -16.58
C GLY A 68 5.44 6.71 -16.69
N ALA A 69 6.20 5.81 -16.06
CA ALA A 69 5.87 4.38 -16.01
C ALA A 69 4.66 4.07 -15.11
N LEU A 70 4.41 4.91 -14.09
CA LEU A 70 3.29 4.77 -13.18
C LEU A 70 2.37 5.99 -13.32
N ARG A 71 1.11 5.74 -13.64
CA ARG A 71 0.05 6.76 -13.68
C ARG A 71 -0.95 6.46 -12.57
N ILE A 72 -1.18 7.43 -11.69
CA ILE A 72 -2.20 7.36 -10.66
C ILE A 72 -3.37 8.21 -11.12
N ASP A 73 -4.42 7.52 -11.55
CA ASP A 73 -5.71 8.09 -11.88
C ASP A 73 -6.83 7.31 -11.15
N TYR A 74 -8.06 7.81 -11.23
CA TYR A 74 -9.22 7.17 -10.62
C TYR A 74 -9.38 5.70 -11.03
N PHE A 75 -9.01 5.36 -12.28
CA PHE A 75 -9.03 4.00 -12.79
C PHE A 75 -7.97 3.11 -12.12
N GLY A 76 -6.73 3.56 -12.07
CA GLY A 76 -5.62 2.85 -11.43
C GLY A 76 -5.85 2.66 -9.93
N VAL A 77 -6.40 3.66 -9.24
CA VAL A 77 -6.75 3.55 -7.81
C VAL A 77 -7.90 2.56 -7.60
N PHE A 78 -8.90 2.51 -8.48
CA PHE A 78 -9.97 1.51 -8.42
C PHE A 78 -9.43 0.07 -8.53
N PHE A 79 -8.55 -0.20 -9.51
CA PHE A 79 -7.92 -1.51 -9.64
C PHE A 79 -6.98 -1.82 -8.47
N LYS A 80 -6.29 -0.81 -7.93
CA LYS A 80 -5.47 -0.95 -6.73
C LYS A 80 -6.33 -1.40 -5.54
N LEU A 81 -7.47 -0.76 -5.30
CA LEU A 81 -8.36 -1.14 -4.20
C LEU A 81 -8.91 -2.57 -4.34
N ILE A 82 -9.28 -3.01 -5.55
CA ILE A 82 -9.76 -4.39 -5.78
C ILE A 82 -8.65 -5.42 -5.63
N THR A 83 -7.43 -5.11 -6.06
CA THR A 83 -6.30 -6.07 -6.00
C THR A 83 -5.70 -6.16 -4.60
N LEU A 84 -5.85 -5.10 -3.80
CA LEU A 84 -5.24 -4.93 -2.48
C LEU A 84 -6.16 -5.39 -1.34
N ILE A 85 -7.48 -5.55 -1.62
CA ILE A 85 -8.49 -6.21 -0.77
C ILE A 85 -8.65 -7.67 -1.21
#